data_AF-A0A6P1BZX7-F1
#
_entry.id   AF-A0A6P1BZX7-F1
#
_cell.length_a   1.000
_cell.length_b   1.000
_cell.length_c   1.000
_cell.angle_alpha   90.00
_cell.angle_beta   90.00
_cell.angle_gamma   90.00
#
_symmetry.space_group_name_H-M   'P 1'
#
loop_
_entity.id
_entity.type
_entity.pdbx_description
1 polymer ?
#
loop_
_entity_poly.entity_id
_entity_poly.type
_entity_poly.pdbx_seq_one_letter_code
_entity_poly.pdbx_strand_id
1 'polypeptide(L)'
;ANSEHRIERIKDTAVLRLRNKLLPLIHLKKLLKIDDGATTTDAENGFIVVTQVGSQTFGIVVDGVFHTEEIVVKPMSTKLRHIDMFSGNTILGDGAVIMIIDPNGIAKALGASGSSAHDMADDNASAHAASGEQLTSLLVFRAGSSQPKAVP
;
A
#
# COMPACT_ATOMS: atom_id res chain seq x y z
N ALA A 1 5.81 -15.49 -26.15
CA ALA A 1 6.41 -15.79 -24.84
C ALA A 1 5.28 -15.89 -23.84
N ASN A 2 5.13 -17.03 -23.17
CA ASN A 2 4.02 -17.31 -22.24
C ASN A 2 4.20 -16.44 -20.98
N SER A 3 3.41 -15.39 -20.84
CA SER A 3 3.45 -14.49 -19.68
C SER A 3 2.81 -15.19 -18.47
N GLU A 4 3.62 -15.88 -17.65
CA GLU A 4 3.19 -16.49 -16.37
C GLU A 4 2.76 -15.45 -15.30
N HIS A 5 2.72 -14.16 -15.66
CA HIS A 5 2.43 -13.04 -14.78
C HIS A 5 1.26 -12.22 -15.34
N ARG A 6 0.07 -12.83 -15.35
CA ARG A 6 -1.16 -12.14 -15.75
C ARG A 6 -1.75 -11.39 -14.55
N ILE A 7 -2.11 -10.13 -14.76
CA ILE A 7 -2.86 -9.35 -13.78
C ILE A 7 -4.33 -9.81 -13.82
N GLU A 8 -4.83 -10.24 -12.67
CA GLU A 8 -6.23 -10.60 -12.45
C GLU A 8 -6.93 -9.45 -11.71
N ARG A 9 -8.27 -9.39 -11.76
CA ARG A 9 -9.06 -8.43 -10.98
C ARG A 9 -9.97 -9.19 -10.04
N ILE A 10 -9.86 -8.93 -8.74
CA ILE A 10 -10.75 -9.48 -7.72
C ILE A 10 -11.54 -8.31 -7.14
N LYS A 11 -12.85 -8.28 -7.40
CA LYS A 11 -13.71 -7.11 -7.18
C LYS A 11 -13.15 -5.87 -7.90
N ASP A 12 -12.70 -4.88 -7.16
CA ASP A 12 -12.11 -3.63 -7.66
C ASP A 12 -10.58 -3.55 -7.49
N THR A 13 -9.96 -4.61 -6.96
CA THR A 13 -8.52 -4.66 -6.72
C THR A 13 -7.83 -5.43 -7.84
N ALA A 14 -6.85 -4.80 -8.48
CA ALA A 14 -5.92 -5.50 -9.38
C ALA A 14 -4.97 -6.36 -8.55
N VAL A 15 -4.76 -7.61 -8.95
CA VAL A 15 -3.90 -8.56 -8.25
C VAL A 15 -2.98 -9.28 -9.24
N LEU A 16 -1.75 -9.55 -8.85
CA LEU A 16 -0.83 -10.41 -9.59
C LEU A 16 -0.71 -11.74 -8.87
N ARG A 17 -0.83 -12.86 -9.60
CA ARG A 17 -0.49 -14.17 -9.07
C ARG A 17 1.02 -14.37 -9.13
N LEU A 18 1.68 -14.27 -7.98
CA LEU A 18 3.12 -14.45 -7.84
C LEU A 18 3.41 -15.70 -6.98
N ARG A 19 3.97 -16.75 -7.58
CA ARG A 19 4.28 -18.03 -6.89
C ARG A 19 3.09 -18.59 -6.11
N ASN A 20 1.94 -18.66 -6.77
CA ASN A 20 0.65 -19.11 -6.20
C ASN A 20 0.09 -18.24 -5.05
N LYS A 21 0.69 -17.09 -4.75
CA LYS A 21 0.12 -16.09 -3.83
C LYS A 21 -0.47 -14.91 -4.60
N LEU A 22 -1.58 -14.37 -4.11
CA LEU A 22 -2.18 -13.16 -4.66
C LEU A 22 -1.45 -11.95 -4.09
N LEU A 23 -0.89 -11.13 -4.99
CA LEU A 23 -0.21 -9.89 -4.65
C LEU A 23 -1.12 -8.72 -5.07
N PRO A 24 -1.70 -7.96 -4.12
CA PRO A 24 -2.49 -6.78 -4.46
C PRO A 24 -1.61 -5.73 -5.13
N LEU A 25 -2.13 -5.10 -6.18
CA LEU A 25 -1.43 -4.10 -6.98
C LEU A 25 -2.04 -2.71 -6.78
N ILE A 26 -1.17 -1.71 -6.70
CA ILE A 26 -1.54 -0.30 -6.70
C ILE A 26 -0.78 0.44 -7.80
N HIS A 27 -1.48 1.28 -8.57
CA HIS A 27 -0.84 2.11 -9.59
C HIS A 27 -0.30 3.39 -8.97
N LEU A 28 1.01 3.61 -9.06
CA LEU A 28 1.64 4.79 -8.48
C LEU A 28 1.08 6.09 -9.09
N LYS A 29 0.87 6.13 -10.41
CA LYS A 29 0.28 7.28 -11.10
C LYS A 29 -1.09 7.69 -10.53
N LYS A 30 -1.96 6.72 -10.27
CA LYS A 30 -3.30 6.95 -9.70
C LYS A 30 -3.21 7.39 -8.24
N LEU A 31 -2.31 6.76 -7.50
CA LEU A 31 -2.08 7.08 -6.08
C LEU A 31 -1.60 8.52 -5.89
N LEU A 32 -0.73 8.98 -6.77
CA LEU A 32 -0.18 10.34 -6.74
C LEU A 32 -1.06 11.37 -7.48
N LYS A 33 -2.15 10.93 -8.13
CA LYS A 33 -3.06 11.78 -8.93
C LYS A 33 -2.33 12.55 -10.04
N ILE A 34 -1.40 11.87 -10.71
CA ILE A 34 -0.60 12.40 -11.84
C ILE A 34 -1.19 11.85 -13.17
N ASP A 35 -2.41 11.35 -13.15
CA ASP A 35 -3.08 10.89 -14.37
C ASP A 35 -3.69 12.08 -15.13
N ASP A 36 -3.15 12.36 -16.32
CA ASP A 36 -3.61 13.45 -17.22
C ASP A 36 -4.95 13.13 -17.93
N GLY A 37 -5.82 12.31 -17.34
CA GLY A 37 -7.08 11.87 -17.96
C GLY A 37 -6.91 10.88 -19.13
N ALA A 38 -5.68 10.56 -19.54
CA ALA A 38 -5.39 9.52 -20.52
C ALA A 38 -5.64 8.13 -19.91
N THR A 39 -6.80 7.57 -20.27
CA THR A 39 -7.31 6.28 -19.82
C THR A 39 -6.60 5.12 -20.51
N THR A 40 -5.28 5.06 -20.49
CA THR A 40 -4.57 3.84 -20.90
C THR A 40 -4.36 2.96 -19.68
N THR A 41 -5.36 2.09 -19.56
CA THR A 41 -5.44 0.92 -18.69
C THR A 41 -4.53 -0.19 -19.22
N ASP A 42 -3.33 0.14 -19.69
CA ASP A 42 -2.35 -0.87 -20.09
C ASP A 42 -1.62 -1.30 -18.83
N ALA A 43 -2.34 -1.96 -17.93
CA ALA A 43 -1.75 -2.70 -16.82
C ALA A 43 -0.77 -3.77 -17.33
N GLU A 44 -0.83 -4.10 -18.62
CA GLU A 44 0.02 -5.07 -19.31
C GLU A 44 1.43 -4.52 -19.64
N ASN A 45 1.63 -3.19 -19.70
CA ASN A 45 2.91 -2.57 -20.05
C ASN A 45 3.44 -1.70 -18.89
N GLY A 46 4.06 -2.34 -17.91
CA GLY A 46 4.70 -1.65 -16.80
C GLY A 46 5.55 -2.59 -15.94
N PHE A 47 6.25 -2.02 -14.97
CA PHE A 47 7.03 -2.77 -14.00
C PHE A 47 6.26 -2.84 -12.68
N ILE A 48 6.44 -3.93 -11.94
CA ILE A 48 5.84 -4.13 -10.62
C ILE A 48 6.95 -4.20 -9.58
N VAL A 49 6.99 -3.21 -8.69
CA VAL A 49 7.88 -3.21 -7.53
C VAL A 49 7.18 -3.92 -6.38
N VAL A 50 7.65 -5.12 -6.06
CA VAL A 50 7.14 -5.90 -4.91
C VAL A 50 7.70 -5.32 -3.62
N THR A 51 6.83 -4.85 -2.74
CA THR A 51 7.19 -4.16 -1.51
C THR A 51 6.53 -4.83 -0.31
N GLN A 52 7.25 -4.91 0.81
CA GLN A 52 6.74 -5.42 2.08
C GLN A 52 6.88 -4.35 3.17
N VAL A 53 5.77 -4.07 3.87
CA VAL A 53 5.71 -3.16 5.02
C VAL A 53 5.02 -3.89 6.16
N GLY A 54 5.79 -4.27 7.18
CA GLY A 54 5.28 -5.15 8.25
C GLY A 54 4.82 -6.50 7.70
N SER A 55 3.56 -6.86 7.96
CA SER A 55 2.90 -8.06 7.41
C SER A 55 2.30 -7.86 6.01
N GLN A 56 2.20 -6.61 5.53
CA GLN A 56 1.56 -6.31 4.26
C GLN A 56 2.56 -6.43 3.11
N THR A 57 2.24 -7.28 2.13
CA THR A 57 3.00 -7.42 0.88
C THR A 57 2.13 -6.97 -0.29
N PHE A 58 2.62 -6.04 -1.11
CA PHE A 58 1.88 -5.48 -2.24
C PHE A 58 2.82 -5.11 -3.38
N GLY A 59 2.27 -5.02 -4.59
CA GLY A 59 2.99 -4.58 -5.78
C GLY A 59 2.64 -3.13 -6.13
N ILE A 60 3.65 -2.34 -6.47
CA ILE A 60 3.48 -0.98 -6.97
C ILE A 60 3.73 -1.01 -8.48
N VAL A 61 2.71 -0.69 -9.27
CA VAL A 61 2.82 -0.59 -10.73
C VAL A 61 3.43 0.78 -11.08
N VAL A 62 4.54 0.74 -11.81
CA VAL A 62 5.32 1.90 -12.26
C VAL A 62 5.63 1.79 -13.76
N ASP A 63 5.91 2.92 -14.40
CA ASP A 63 6.14 2.95 -15.85
C ASP A 63 7.53 2.40 -16.24
N GLY A 64 8.51 2.52 -15.34
CA GLY A 64 9.90 2.14 -15.59
C GLY A 64 10.68 1.92 -14.30
N VAL A 65 11.73 1.09 -14.40
CA VAL A 65 12.76 0.95 -13.36
C VAL A 65 14.11 1.29 -13.99
N PHE A 66 14.78 2.29 -13.43
CA PHE A 66 16.13 2.68 -13.84
C PHE A 66 17.19 1.94 -13.02
N HIS A 67 18.45 2.36 -13.12
CA HIS A 67 19.51 1.81 -12.28
C HIS A 67 19.46 2.39 -10.86
N THR A 68 20.18 1.75 -9.95
CA THR A 68 20.42 2.29 -8.61
C THR A 68 21.35 3.51 -8.69
N GLU A 69 21.08 4.52 -7.87
CA GLU A 69 21.93 5.71 -7.74
C GLU A 69 22.06 6.09 -6.26
N GLU A 70 23.24 6.57 -5.87
CA GLU A 70 23.45 7.12 -4.53
C GLU A 70 22.97 8.57 -4.48
N ILE A 71 22.02 8.86 -3.58
CA ILE A 71 21.41 10.18 -3.46
C ILE A 71 21.54 10.72 -2.03
N VAL A 72 21.60 12.05 -1.91
CA VAL A 72 21.50 12.73 -0.62
C VAL A 72 20.05 13.13 -0.40
N VAL A 73 19.40 12.48 0.56
CA VAL A 73 18.01 12.78 0.91
C VAL A 73 17.91 14.09 1.70
N LYS A 74 17.12 15.04 1.21
CA LYS A 74 16.66 16.21 1.95
C LYS A 74 15.30 15.89 2.60
N PRO A 75 15.16 16.01 3.94
CA PRO A 75 13.89 15.79 4.60
C PRO A 75 12.80 16.74 4.08
N MET A 76 11.55 16.27 4.08
CA MET A 76 10.41 17.12 3.73
C MET A 76 10.31 18.33 4.69
N SER A 77 10.02 19.49 4.11
CA SER A 77 9.79 20.71 4.90
C SER A 77 8.61 20.50 5.85
N THR A 78 8.63 21.16 7.00
CA THR A 78 7.57 21.01 8.03
C THR A 78 6.18 21.27 7.49
N LYS A 79 6.04 22.18 6.50
CA LYS A 79 4.78 22.49 5.83
C LYS A 79 4.23 21.32 5.01
N LEU A 80 5.09 20.44 4.50
CA LEU A 80 4.72 19.33 3.62
C LEU A 80 4.72 17.96 4.31
N ARG A 81 5.09 17.90 5.61
CA ARG A 81 5.15 16.64 6.38
C ARG A 81 3.81 15.90 6.52
N HIS A 82 2.69 16.56 6.26
CA HIS A 82 1.37 15.94 6.25
C HIS A 82 1.13 15.07 5.00
N ILE A 83 2.02 15.12 4.02
CA ILE A 83 1.98 14.28 2.82
C ILE A 83 2.76 13.00 3.11
N ASP A 84 2.06 12.02 3.69
CA ASP A 84 2.63 10.73 4.12
C ASP A 84 3.23 9.89 2.97
N MET A 85 3.03 10.26 1.71
CA MET A 85 3.54 9.54 0.54
C MET A 85 5.04 9.70 0.31
N PHE A 86 5.67 10.73 0.89
CA PHE A 86 7.06 11.06 0.61
C PHE A 86 7.88 11.13 1.90
N SER A 87 9.03 10.46 1.91
CA SER A 87 10.00 10.53 3.02
C SER A 87 10.98 11.70 2.86
N GLY A 88 11.14 12.21 1.64
CA GLY A 88 12.06 13.28 1.33
C GLY A 88 12.06 13.64 -0.15
N ASN A 89 12.98 14.52 -0.50
CA ASN A 89 13.29 14.87 -1.88
C ASN A 89 14.81 14.99 -2.06
N THR A 90 15.26 15.00 -3.31
CA THR A 90 16.62 15.39 -3.67
C THR A 90 16.57 16.28 -4.89
N ILE A 91 17.63 17.05 -5.11
CA ILE A 91 17.80 17.91 -6.28
C ILE A 91 19.03 17.39 -7.03
N LEU A 92 18.85 17.05 -8.30
CA LEU A 92 19.92 16.61 -9.18
C LEU A 92 20.79 17.79 -9.64
N GLY A 93 21.95 17.50 -10.24
CA GLY A 93 22.88 18.52 -10.73
C GLY A 93 22.31 19.40 -11.85
N ASP A 94 21.29 18.93 -12.57
CA ASP A 94 20.54 19.66 -13.59
C ASP A 94 19.36 20.49 -13.02
N GLY A 95 19.15 20.42 -11.70
CA GLY A 95 18.06 21.11 -11.01
C GLY A 95 16.75 20.33 -10.93
N ALA A 96 16.66 19.12 -11.50
CA ALA A 96 15.47 18.29 -11.38
C ALA A 96 15.23 17.87 -9.93
N VAL A 97 13.98 17.94 -9.48
CA VAL A 97 13.57 17.50 -8.13
C VAL A 97 13.04 16.08 -8.21
N ILE A 98 13.66 15.18 -7.45
CA ILE A 98 13.19 13.80 -7.29
C ILE A 98 12.50 13.67 -5.94
N MET A 99 11.32 13.07 -5.93
CA MET A 99 10.57 12.75 -4.73
C MET A 99 10.86 11.32 -4.28
N ILE A 100 11.13 11.11 -3.00
CA ILE A 100 11.41 9.79 -2.43
C ILE A 100 10.12 9.26 -1.83
N ILE A 101 9.59 8.19 -2.42
CA ILE A 101 8.39 7.51 -1.96
C ILE A 101 8.63 6.84 -0.61
N ASP A 102 7.67 6.98 0.31
CA ASP A 102 7.62 6.20 1.55
C ASP A 102 6.67 4.99 1.38
N PRO A 103 7.19 3.75 1.40
CA PRO A 103 6.37 2.54 1.38
C PRO A 103 5.30 2.50 2.46
N ASN A 104 5.56 3.07 3.64
CA ASN A 104 4.58 3.11 4.74
C ASN A 104 3.39 3.99 4.38
N GLY A 105 3.62 5.12 3.70
CA GLY A 105 2.56 5.98 3.17
C GLY A 105 1.66 5.25 2.18
N ILE A 106 2.27 4.46 1.29
CA ILE A 106 1.54 3.63 0.32
C ILE A 106 0.74 2.54 1.04
N ALA A 107 1.35 1.84 2.00
CA ALA A 107 0.67 0.78 2.76
C ALA A 107 -0.54 1.32 3.54
N LYS A 108 -0.42 2.51 4.15
CA LYS A 108 -1.56 3.19 4.80
C LYS A 108 -2.69 3.49 3.82
N ALA A 109 -2.37 3.99 2.62
CA ALA A 109 -3.38 4.28 1.60
C ALA A 109 -4.07 2.99 1.08
N LEU A 110 -3.34 1.89 1.01
CA LEU A 110 -3.89 0.57 0.68
C LEU A 110 -4.82 0.04 1.78
N GLY A 111 -4.39 0.11 3.04
CA GLY A 111 -5.18 -0.31 4.20
C GLY A 111 -6.45 0.52 4.42
N ALA A 112 -6.40 1.82 4.13
CA ALA A 112 -7.58 2.70 4.16
C ALA A 112 -8.59 2.38 3.04
N SER A 113 -8.13 1.79 1.93
CA SER A 113 -8.95 1.47 0.75
C SER A 113 -9.42 0.01 0.71
N GLY A 114 -8.99 -0.84 1.65
CA GLY A 114 -9.09 -2.29 1.51
C GLY A 114 -9.15 -3.07 2.81
N SER A 115 -10.18 -2.85 3.62
CA SER A 115 -10.54 -3.73 4.75
C SER A 115 -11.04 -5.12 4.33
N SER A 116 -10.87 -5.54 3.07
CA SER A 116 -11.39 -6.81 2.54
C SER A 116 -10.41 -7.63 1.70
N ALA A 117 -9.11 -7.30 1.69
CA ALA A 117 -8.10 -8.03 0.90
C ALA A 117 -7.08 -8.80 1.76
N HIS A 118 -7.08 -8.62 3.09
CA HIS A 118 -6.11 -9.25 3.99
C HIS A 118 -6.49 -10.69 4.41
N ASP A 119 -7.70 -11.16 4.10
CA ASP A 119 -8.19 -12.49 4.51
C ASP A 119 -7.81 -13.64 3.56
N MET A 120 -7.16 -13.38 2.42
CA MET A 120 -6.91 -14.41 1.41
C MET A 120 -5.50 -15.06 1.46
N ALA A 121 -4.62 -14.64 2.37
CA ALA A 121 -3.23 -15.12 2.41
C ALA A 121 -2.89 -16.11 3.53
N ASP A 122 -3.81 -16.36 4.48
CA ASP A 122 -3.57 -17.24 5.64
C ASP A 122 -4.39 -18.54 5.64
N ASP A 123 -5.02 -18.90 4.52
CA ASP A 123 -5.98 -20.00 4.40
C ASP A 123 -5.36 -21.42 4.38
N ASN A 124 -4.23 -21.64 5.07
CA ASN A 124 -3.64 -22.98 5.19
C ASN A 124 -3.08 -23.34 6.57
N ALA A 125 -3.46 -22.62 7.64
CA ALA A 125 -2.98 -22.95 9.00
C ALA A 125 -4.03 -22.93 10.12
N SER A 126 -5.32 -22.76 9.85
CA SER A 126 -6.33 -22.87 10.92
C SER A 126 -7.73 -23.23 10.43
N ALA A 127 -7.86 -24.46 9.93
CA ALA A 127 -9.13 -25.16 10.03
C ALA A 127 -9.44 -25.42 11.52
N HIS A 128 -10.17 -24.51 12.18
CA HIS A 128 -11.18 -24.73 13.24
C HIS A 128 -11.46 -23.48 14.09
N ALA A 129 -12.53 -22.74 13.73
CA ALA A 129 -13.52 -22.07 14.62
C ALA A 129 -14.27 -21.02 13.77
N ALA A 130 -15.40 -21.35 13.15
CA ALA A 130 -16.75 -21.16 13.70
C ALA A 130 -17.07 -19.69 14.08
N SER A 131 -17.97 -19.07 13.30
CA SER A 131 -18.72 -17.82 13.51
C SER A 131 -17.90 -16.57 13.88
N GLY A 132 -17.70 -15.68 12.89
CA GLY A 132 -17.15 -14.34 13.10
C GLY A 132 -18.09 -13.48 13.95
N GLU A 133 -17.85 -13.44 15.25
CA GLU A 133 -18.20 -12.28 16.06
C GLU A 133 -17.23 -11.16 15.70
N GLN A 134 -17.75 -10.05 15.18
CA GLN A 134 -16.98 -8.83 14.97
C GLN A 134 -16.56 -8.26 16.33
N LEU A 135 -15.39 -8.69 16.82
CA LEU A 135 -14.86 -8.26 18.11
C LEU A 135 -14.52 -6.77 18.05
N THR A 136 -15.28 -5.95 18.79
CA THR A 136 -14.97 -4.54 19.02
C THR A 136 -14.16 -4.42 20.30
N SER A 137 -12.95 -3.89 20.20
CA SER A 137 -12.15 -3.56 21.39
C SER A 137 -12.76 -2.35 22.08
N LEU A 138 -12.86 -2.38 23.41
CA LEU A 138 -13.38 -1.28 24.23
C LEU A 138 -12.35 -0.92 25.30
N LEU A 139 -12.06 0.38 25.48
CA LEU A 139 -11.31 0.88 26.62
C LEU A 139 -12.24 1.01 27.83
N VAL A 140 -12.02 0.18 28.85
CA VAL A 140 -12.77 0.22 30.11
C VAL A 140 -12.00 1.03 31.15
N PHE A 141 -12.63 2.05 31.71
CA PHE A 141 -12.03 2.92 32.73
C PHE A 141 -13.04 3.33 33.81
N ARG A 142 -12.53 3.84 34.93
CA ARG A 142 -13.34 4.41 36.02
C ARG A 142 -13.10 5.92 36.06
N ALA A 143 -14.17 6.71 36.08
CA ALA A 143 -14.09 8.17 36.17
C ALA A 143 -15.08 8.68 37.21
N GLY A 144 -14.57 9.09 38.37
CA GLY A 144 -15.30 9.77 39.45
C GLY A 144 -16.36 8.95 40.19
N SER A 145 -16.69 7.74 39.73
CA SER A 145 -17.62 6.82 40.40
C SER A 145 -17.09 5.38 40.36
N SER A 146 -17.65 4.51 41.19
CA SER A 146 -17.29 3.09 41.25
C SER A 146 -17.86 2.26 40.09
N GLN A 147 -18.70 2.85 39.23
CA GLN A 147 -19.22 2.18 38.05
C GLN A 147 -18.20 2.26 36.89
N PRO A 148 -17.87 1.13 36.24
CA PRO A 148 -17.01 1.13 35.07
C PRO A 148 -17.72 1.78 33.88
N LYS A 149 -16.96 2.52 33.06
CA LYS A 149 -17.39 3.08 31.78
C LYS A 149 -16.54 2.45 30.67
N ALA A 150 -17.11 2.32 29.48
CA ALA A 150 -16.42 1.78 28.30
C ALA A 150 -16.60 2.72 27.11
N VAL A 151 -15.55 2.91 26.33
CA VAL A 151 -15.58 3.62 25.04
C VAL A 151 -14.94 2.74 23.96
N PRO A 152 -15.48 2.71 22.73
CA PRO A 152 -14.83 2.06 21.59
C PRO A 152 -13.42 2.60 21.33
#